data_AF-A0A395JBF3-F1
#
_entry.id   AF-A0A395JBF3-F1
#
_cell.length_a   1.000
_cell.length_b   1.000
_cell.length_c   1.000
_cell.angle_alpha   90.00
_cell.angle_beta   90.00
_cell.angle_gamma   90.00
#
_symmetry.space_group_name_H-M   'P 1'
#
loop_
_entity.id
_entity.type
_entity.pdbx_description
1 polymer ?
#
loop_
_entity_poly.entity_id
_entity_poly.type
_entity_poly.pdbx_seq_one_letter_code
_entity_poly.pdbx_strand_id
1 'polypeptide(L)'
;MADLKNKEGLLRKAKEDVDAADLADDRKIADFQHKNMKGKGGLENGKRGKKRRKKEWLRFEKSNSSNSSNGRSVREKQQKPGKKWEEEEKIRQKQMYEEAKRSQERYSIPDHFFKSEERTHQTCNLTCYHDCWWSKVQGRTACPECHEVWTYLLKCPGCDMKACPRCQSAIRPRMTYRTARKNRRPPPRARTPSPYRWDSHDYD
;
A
#
# COMPACT_ATOMS: atom_id res chain seq x y z
N MET A 1 52.32 95.66 -54.00
CA MET A 1 52.32 94.23 -54.39
C MET A 1 52.84 93.31 -53.28
N ALA A 2 54.00 93.57 -52.65
CA ALA A 2 54.55 92.70 -51.59
C ALA A 2 53.70 92.62 -50.30
N ASP A 3 53.11 93.75 -49.89
CA ASP A 3 52.30 93.82 -48.66
C ASP A 3 50.99 93.01 -48.73
N LEU A 4 50.36 92.94 -49.90
CA LEU A 4 49.15 92.14 -50.12
C LEU A 4 49.44 90.64 -50.04
N LYS A 5 50.54 90.16 -50.65
CA LYS A 5 50.96 88.76 -50.55
C LYS A 5 51.28 88.33 -49.12
N ASN A 6 51.88 89.22 -48.32
CA ASN A 6 52.13 88.95 -46.90
C ASN A 6 50.83 88.83 -46.10
N LYS A 7 49.85 89.71 -46.36
CA LYS A 7 48.52 89.65 -45.72
C LYS A 7 47.75 88.39 -46.11
N GLU A 8 47.80 87.98 -47.37
CA GLU A 8 47.21 86.70 -47.83
C GLU A 8 47.85 85.49 -47.15
N GLY A 9 49.18 85.50 -46.97
CA GLY A 9 49.89 84.45 -46.23
C GLY A 9 49.46 84.35 -44.76
N LEU A 10 49.28 85.50 -44.10
CA LEU A 10 48.78 85.57 -42.72
C LEU A 10 47.33 85.08 -42.59
N LEU A 11 46.46 85.46 -43.53
CA LEU A 11 45.07 85.01 -43.55
C LEU A 11 44.96 83.50 -43.80
N ARG A 12 45.79 82.96 -44.69
CA ARG A 12 45.85 81.51 -44.93
C ARG A 12 46.29 80.76 -43.68
N LYS A 13 47.33 81.24 -43.00
CA LYS A 13 47.81 80.65 -41.76
C LYS A 13 46.78 80.72 -40.63
N ALA A 14 46.14 81.88 -40.45
CA ALA A 14 45.07 82.03 -39.46
C ALA A 14 43.89 81.09 -39.73
N LYS A 15 43.56 80.86 -41.01
CA LYS A 15 42.53 79.89 -41.39
C LYS A 15 42.96 78.46 -41.06
N GLU A 16 44.18 78.07 -41.39
CA GLU A 16 44.73 76.76 -41.05
C GLU A 16 44.76 76.51 -39.53
N ASP A 17 45.08 77.54 -38.73
CA ASP A 17 45.09 77.45 -37.26
C ASP A 17 43.67 77.28 -36.69
N VAL A 18 42.67 77.97 -37.26
CA VAL A 18 41.25 77.81 -36.87
C VAL A 18 40.73 76.44 -37.27
N ASP A 19 40.97 76.00 -38.51
CA ASP A 19 40.56 74.68 -38.98
C ASP A 19 41.20 73.57 -38.13
N ALA A 20 42.45 73.74 -37.69
CA ALA A 20 43.12 72.81 -36.79
C ALA A 20 42.51 72.79 -35.37
N ALA A 21 42.09 73.95 -34.86
CA ALA A 21 41.42 74.06 -33.56
C ALA A 21 40.04 73.39 -33.58
N ASP A 22 39.25 73.62 -34.64
CA ASP A 22 37.93 73.01 -34.81
C ASP A 22 38.04 71.48 -34.87
N LEU A 23 38.99 70.94 -35.63
CA LEU A 23 39.25 69.50 -35.68
C LEU A 23 39.69 68.93 -34.32
N ALA A 24 40.43 69.69 -33.53
CA ALA A 24 40.84 69.27 -32.19
C ALA A 24 39.65 69.24 -31.22
N ASP A 25 38.73 70.20 -31.32
CA ASP A 25 37.54 70.27 -30.48
C ASP A 25 36.49 69.22 -30.89
N ASP A 26 36.29 68.97 -32.18
CA ASP A 26 35.45 67.87 -32.67
C ASP A 26 35.91 66.51 -32.12
N ARG A 27 37.23 66.28 -32.08
CA ARG A 27 37.80 65.07 -31.45
C ARG A 27 37.50 65.00 -29.96
N LYS A 28 37.63 66.10 -29.21
CA LYS A 28 37.29 66.14 -27.78
C LYS A 28 35.81 65.89 -27.56
N ILE A 29 34.95 66.52 -28.36
CA ILE A 29 33.49 66.37 -28.28
C ILE A 29 33.11 64.90 -28.54
N ALA A 30 33.67 64.27 -29.57
CA ALA A 30 33.45 62.86 -29.85
C ALA A 30 33.88 61.96 -28.68
N ASP A 31 35.02 62.25 -28.06
CA ASP A 31 35.53 61.52 -26.90
C ASP A 31 34.60 61.66 -25.66
N PHE A 32 34.10 62.86 -25.41
CA PHE A 32 33.15 63.11 -24.33
C PHE A 32 31.81 62.40 -24.58
N GLN A 33 31.31 62.39 -25.81
CA GLN A 33 30.09 61.68 -26.17
C GLN A 33 30.26 60.16 -26.01
N HIS A 34 31.37 59.59 -26.46
CA HIS A 34 31.67 58.17 -26.31
C HIS A 34 31.80 57.75 -24.84
N LYS A 35 32.47 58.55 -24.00
CA LYS A 35 32.55 58.31 -22.54
C LYS A 35 31.17 58.39 -21.87
N ASN A 36 30.34 59.37 -22.24
CA ASN A 36 28.97 59.50 -21.72
C ASN A 36 28.08 58.31 -22.13
N MET A 37 28.20 57.81 -23.36
CA MET A 37 27.44 56.63 -23.80
C MET A 37 27.83 55.37 -23.04
N LYS A 38 29.13 55.12 -22.85
CA LYS A 38 29.60 53.98 -22.03
C LYS A 38 29.13 54.07 -20.57
N GLY A 39 29.14 55.26 -19.98
CA GLY A 39 28.66 55.49 -18.61
C GLY A 39 27.15 55.28 -18.45
N LYS A 40 26.33 55.82 -19.35
CA LYS A 40 24.86 55.67 -19.31
C LYS A 40 24.42 54.22 -19.57
N GLY A 41 25.01 53.55 -20.56
CA GLY A 41 24.72 52.14 -20.85
C GLY A 41 25.10 51.19 -19.71
N GLY A 42 26.21 51.46 -18.99
CA GLY A 42 26.62 50.67 -17.83
C GLY A 42 25.67 50.81 -16.64
N LEU A 43 25.20 52.03 -16.35
CA LEU A 43 24.31 52.29 -15.22
C LEU A 43 22.90 51.69 -15.43
N GLU A 44 22.34 51.79 -16.62
CA GLU A 44 21.02 51.20 -16.94
C GLU A 44 21.06 49.67 -16.93
N ASN A 45 22.10 49.08 -17.53
CA ASN A 45 22.27 47.62 -17.51
C ASN A 45 22.51 47.11 -16.08
N GLY A 46 23.24 47.84 -15.24
CA GLY A 46 23.42 47.53 -13.82
C GLY A 46 22.11 47.60 -13.02
N LYS A 47 21.28 48.62 -13.24
CA LYS A 47 19.96 48.74 -12.60
C LYS A 47 19.00 47.62 -13.05
N ARG A 48 19.00 47.28 -14.35
CA ARG A 48 18.18 46.19 -14.90
C ARG A 48 18.63 44.82 -14.36
N GLY A 49 19.93 44.59 -14.24
CA GLY A 49 20.51 43.38 -13.62
C GLY A 49 20.11 43.22 -12.15
N LYS A 50 20.28 44.27 -11.35
CA LYS A 50 19.86 44.27 -9.93
C LYS A 50 18.37 44.00 -9.76
N LYS A 51 17.52 44.58 -10.61
CA LYS A 51 16.06 44.36 -10.58
C LYS A 51 15.67 42.92 -10.95
N ARG A 52 16.33 42.31 -11.94
CA ARG A 52 16.13 40.90 -12.30
C ARG A 52 16.52 39.97 -11.14
N ARG A 53 17.70 40.18 -10.57
CA ARG A 53 18.22 39.38 -9.46
C ARG A 53 17.33 39.47 -8.21
N LYS A 54 16.82 40.67 -7.89
CA LYS A 54 15.85 40.86 -6.80
C LYS A 54 14.53 40.13 -7.05
N LYS A 55 14.02 40.14 -8.29
CA LYS A 55 12.76 39.47 -8.66
C LYS A 55 12.89 37.94 -8.60
N GLU A 56 14.04 37.41 -8.99
CA GLU A 56 14.36 35.98 -8.91
C GLU A 56 14.51 35.52 -7.47
N TRP A 57 15.21 36.29 -6.63
CA TRP A 57 15.32 36.00 -5.21
C TRP A 57 13.96 35.99 -4.49
N LEU A 58 13.09 36.95 -4.82
CA LEU A 58 11.72 37.01 -4.27
C LEU A 58 10.86 35.81 -4.72
N ARG A 59 11.05 35.32 -5.96
CA ARG A 59 10.38 34.10 -6.43
C ARG A 59 10.90 32.87 -5.70
N PHE A 60 12.21 32.78 -5.50
CA PHE A 60 12.84 31.68 -4.78
C PHE A 60 12.35 31.63 -3.33
N GLU A 61 12.34 32.76 -2.63
CA GLU A 61 11.86 32.87 -1.24
C GLU A 61 10.37 32.53 -1.13
N LYS A 62 9.54 33.02 -2.05
CA LYS A 62 8.11 32.69 -2.08
C LYS A 62 7.87 31.20 -2.34
N SER A 63 8.63 30.59 -3.27
CA SER A 63 8.54 29.15 -3.56
C SER A 63 8.98 28.31 -2.36
N ASN A 64 10.07 28.70 -1.69
CA ASN A 64 10.59 28.01 -0.52
C ASN A 64 9.66 28.14 0.70
N SER A 65 9.04 29.30 0.90
CA SER A 65 8.05 29.52 1.96
C SER A 65 6.75 28.73 1.71
N SER A 66 6.33 28.62 0.45
CA SER A 66 5.17 27.81 0.03
C SER A 66 5.45 26.30 0.24
N ASN A 67 6.66 25.84 -0.10
CA ASN A 67 7.07 24.46 0.12
C ASN A 67 7.29 24.12 1.60
N SER A 68 7.76 25.07 2.42
CA SER A 68 7.98 24.86 3.86
C SER A 68 6.65 24.79 4.64
N SER A 69 5.67 25.62 4.28
CA SER A 69 4.33 25.60 4.86
C SER A 69 3.51 24.37 4.43
N ASN A 70 3.57 23.97 3.15
CA ASN A 70 2.97 22.70 2.70
C ASN A 70 3.73 21.47 3.23
N GLY A 71 5.07 21.53 3.33
CA GLY A 71 5.90 20.42 3.82
C GLY A 71 5.65 20.08 5.29
N ARG A 72 5.43 21.09 6.15
CA ARG A 72 5.02 20.85 7.55
C ARG A 72 3.61 20.26 7.66
N SER A 73 2.65 20.75 6.87
CA SER A 73 1.26 20.25 6.84
C SER A 73 1.16 18.80 6.34
N VAL A 74 1.90 18.46 5.28
CA VAL A 74 1.89 17.10 4.70
C VAL A 74 2.64 16.12 5.59
N ARG A 75 3.77 16.52 6.20
CA ARG A 75 4.54 15.65 7.11
C ARG A 75 3.82 15.42 8.45
N GLU A 76 3.05 16.39 8.94
CA GLU A 76 2.22 16.22 10.13
C GLU A 76 0.95 15.38 9.86
N LYS A 77 0.37 15.46 8.65
CA LYS A 77 -0.76 14.62 8.23
C LYS A 77 -0.37 13.20 7.84
N GLN A 78 0.87 12.95 7.37
CA GLN A 78 1.35 11.59 7.06
C GLN A 78 1.90 10.83 8.28
N GLN A 79 2.28 11.49 9.37
CA GLN A 79 2.74 10.80 10.59
C GLN A 79 1.62 10.48 11.60
N LYS A 80 0.42 11.05 11.44
CA LYS A 80 -0.73 10.80 12.34
C LYS A 80 -1.56 9.53 12.04
N PRO A 81 -1.61 8.94 10.81
CA PRO A 81 -2.31 7.67 10.60
C PRO A 81 -1.44 6.43 10.85
N GLY A 82 -0.16 6.54 11.23
CA GLY A 82 0.63 5.35 11.60
C GLY A 82 0.30 4.86 13.02
N LYS A 83 0.39 5.78 13.99
CA LYS A 83 0.31 5.44 15.42
C LYS A 83 -1.07 4.98 15.87
N LYS A 84 -2.15 5.58 15.32
CA LYS A 84 -3.52 5.22 15.71
C LYS A 84 -3.91 3.83 15.21
N TRP A 85 -3.48 3.47 14.00
CA TRP A 85 -3.72 2.15 13.43
C TRP A 85 -2.87 1.07 14.12
N GLU A 86 -1.62 1.38 14.47
CA GLU A 86 -0.77 0.45 15.23
C GLU A 86 -1.31 0.19 16.65
N GLU A 87 -1.88 1.22 17.30
CA GLU A 87 -2.52 1.08 18.61
C GLU A 87 -3.83 0.30 18.54
N GLU A 88 -4.69 0.58 17.55
CA GLU A 88 -5.92 -0.21 17.29
C GLU A 88 -5.62 -1.66 16.94
N GLU A 89 -4.57 -1.93 16.16
CA GLU A 89 -4.15 -3.28 15.82
C GLU A 89 -3.62 -4.04 17.04
N LYS A 90 -2.81 -3.39 17.89
CA LYS A 90 -2.37 -3.95 19.17
C LYS A 90 -3.54 -4.26 20.10
N ILE A 91 -4.57 -3.40 20.15
CA ILE A 91 -5.78 -3.64 20.95
C ILE A 91 -6.56 -4.84 20.39
N ARG A 92 -6.75 -4.91 19.06
CA ARG A 92 -7.42 -6.06 18.41
C ARG A 92 -6.67 -7.37 18.61
N GLN A 93 -5.35 -7.38 18.46
CA GLN A 93 -4.55 -8.58 18.69
C GLN A 93 -4.64 -9.04 20.15
N LYS A 94 -4.60 -8.12 21.13
CA LYS A 94 -4.81 -8.46 22.54
C LYS A 94 -6.19 -9.06 22.79
N GLN A 95 -7.25 -8.49 22.20
CA GLN A 95 -8.61 -9.02 22.32
C GLN A 95 -8.74 -10.43 21.73
N MET A 96 -8.19 -10.67 20.54
CA MET A 96 -8.19 -12.01 19.93
C MET A 96 -7.40 -13.02 20.75
N TYR A 97 -6.25 -12.62 21.32
CA TYR A 97 -5.44 -13.49 22.17
C TYR A 97 -6.16 -13.83 23.49
N GLU A 98 -6.79 -12.85 24.15
CA GLU A 98 -7.59 -13.11 25.36
C GLU A 98 -8.81 -13.98 25.07
N GLU A 99 -9.50 -13.77 23.94
CA GLU A 99 -10.65 -14.58 23.54
C GLU A 99 -10.22 -16.01 23.21
N ALA A 100 -9.10 -16.19 22.49
CA ALA A 100 -8.52 -17.50 22.22
C ALA A 100 -8.09 -18.21 23.50
N LYS A 101 -7.46 -17.51 24.44
CA LYS A 101 -7.09 -18.04 25.76
C LYS A 101 -8.32 -18.44 26.57
N ARG A 102 -9.35 -17.60 26.60
CA ARG A 102 -10.61 -17.88 27.32
C ARG A 102 -11.38 -19.04 26.68
N SER A 103 -11.29 -19.20 25.37
CA SER A 103 -11.82 -20.36 24.66
C SER A 103 -11.02 -21.61 25.00
N GLN A 104 -9.69 -21.53 24.97
CA GLN A 104 -8.82 -22.64 25.36
C GLN A 104 -9.07 -23.06 26.81
N GLU A 105 -9.25 -22.14 27.75
CA GLU A 105 -9.60 -22.47 29.15
C GLU A 105 -10.99 -23.11 29.28
N ARG A 106 -11.96 -22.73 28.44
CA ARG A 106 -13.29 -23.38 28.41
C ARG A 106 -13.27 -24.78 27.80
N TYR A 107 -12.36 -25.03 26.87
CA TYR A 107 -12.24 -26.32 26.17
C TYR A 107 -11.05 -27.18 26.66
N SER A 108 -10.20 -26.66 27.54
CA SER A 108 -9.23 -27.42 28.31
C SER A 108 -9.99 -28.17 29.39
N ILE A 109 -10.58 -29.29 28.96
CA ILE A 109 -10.95 -30.38 29.84
C ILE A 109 -9.67 -30.72 30.61
N PRO A 110 -9.70 -30.72 31.95
CA PRO A 110 -8.48 -30.98 32.68
C PRO A 110 -7.95 -32.39 32.40
N ASP A 111 -6.65 -32.48 32.08
CA ASP A 111 -5.92 -33.72 31.74
C ASP A 111 -5.90 -34.79 32.85
N HIS A 112 -6.55 -34.55 33.99
CA HIS A 112 -6.71 -35.55 35.05
C HIS A 112 -7.76 -36.62 34.73
N PHE A 113 -8.48 -36.54 33.61
CA PHE A 113 -9.45 -37.58 33.21
C PHE A 113 -8.89 -38.68 32.28
N PHE A 114 -7.67 -38.53 31.77
CA PHE A 114 -7.04 -39.49 30.84
C PHE A 114 -5.81 -40.22 31.43
N LYS A 115 -5.71 -40.36 32.76
CA LYS A 115 -4.92 -41.46 33.34
C LYS A 115 -5.76 -42.72 33.30
N SER A 116 -5.60 -43.49 32.23
CA SER A 116 -6.17 -44.82 32.06
C SER A 116 -5.47 -45.82 32.97
N GLU A 117 -5.86 -45.83 34.24
CA GLU A 117 -5.92 -47.06 35.01
C GLU A 117 -7.39 -47.50 35.06
N GLU A 118 -7.65 -48.63 34.41
CA GLU A 118 -8.59 -49.64 34.90
C GLU A 118 -9.98 -49.15 35.37
N ARG A 119 -10.77 -48.55 34.47
CA ARG A 119 -12.20 -48.34 34.74
C ARG A 119 -13.02 -49.57 34.38
N THR A 120 -13.16 -50.40 35.40
CA THR A 120 -14.27 -51.33 35.61
C THR A 120 -15.62 -50.72 35.23
N HIS A 121 -16.38 -51.50 34.47
CA HIS A 121 -17.81 -51.44 34.20
C HIS A 121 -18.63 -50.61 35.21
N GLN A 122 -18.93 -49.34 34.89
CA GLN A 122 -19.93 -48.57 35.65
C GLN A 122 -20.86 -47.76 34.72
N THR A 123 -22.08 -48.29 34.63
CA THR A 123 -23.37 -47.60 34.53
C THR A 123 -23.63 -46.70 33.31
N CYS A 124 -23.77 -47.33 32.14
CA CYS A 124 -24.48 -46.74 30.99
C CYS A 124 -26.01 -46.86 31.18
N ASN A 125 -26.62 -45.88 31.85
CA ASN A 125 -28.07 -45.72 31.83
C ASN A 125 -28.41 -44.34 31.25
N LEU A 126 -28.80 -44.34 29.96
CA LEU A 126 -30.06 -43.76 29.43
C LEU A 126 -30.00 -43.24 27.98
N THR A 127 -28.84 -43.19 27.32
CA THR A 127 -28.77 -42.99 25.85
C THR A 127 -27.60 -43.76 25.25
N CYS A 128 -27.82 -45.03 24.88
CA CYS A 128 -26.81 -45.76 24.11
C CYS A 128 -26.80 -45.19 22.68
N TYR A 129 -25.68 -44.55 22.30
CA TYR A 129 -25.43 -44.22 20.90
C TYR A 129 -25.03 -45.51 20.17
N HIS A 130 -25.98 -46.07 19.41
CA HIS A 130 -25.81 -47.33 18.66
C HIS A 130 -24.80 -47.25 17.49
N ASP A 131 -23.99 -46.20 17.45
CA ASP A 131 -23.02 -45.87 16.41
C ASP A 131 -21.71 -46.65 16.53
N CYS A 132 -21.46 -47.33 17.66
CA CYS A 132 -20.28 -48.16 17.83
C CYS A 132 -20.26 -49.36 16.87
N TRP A 133 -19.13 -50.05 16.78
CA TRP A 133 -19.01 -51.34 16.09
C TRP A 133 -19.73 -52.44 16.88
N TRP A 134 -20.61 -53.20 16.24
CA TRP A 134 -21.36 -54.27 16.90
C TRP A 134 -20.64 -55.61 16.71
N SER A 135 -20.45 -56.35 17.81
CA SER A 135 -19.78 -57.65 17.77
C SER A 135 -20.71 -58.73 17.22
N LYS A 136 -20.15 -59.63 16.40
CA LYS A 136 -20.89 -60.76 15.82
C LYS A 136 -21.04 -61.87 16.85
N VAL A 137 -22.28 -62.15 17.26
CA VAL A 137 -22.64 -63.28 18.10
C VAL A 137 -23.14 -64.40 17.19
N GLN A 138 -22.37 -65.49 17.10
CA GLN A 138 -22.75 -66.67 16.31
C GLN A 138 -23.83 -67.47 17.05
N GLY A 139 -24.85 -67.92 16.31
CA GLY A 139 -25.94 -68.73 16.86
C GLY A 139 -27.24 -68.54 16.09
N ARG A 140 -27.97 -69.65 15.84
CA ARG A 140 -29.31 -69.60 15.23
C ARG A 140 -30.30 -68.99 16.22
N THR A 141 -30.51 -67.69 16.12
CA THR A 141 -31.35 -66.92 17.05
C THR A 141 -32.28 -66.01 16.26
N ALA A 142 -33.52 -65.87 16.73
CA ALA A 142 -34.48 -64.96 16.12
C ALA A 142 -34.10 -63.51 16.47
N CYS A 143 -34.16 -62.63 15.48
CA CYS A 143 -33.96 -61.20 15.72
C CYS A 143 -35.13 -60.64 16.56
N PRO A 144 -34.88 -59.87 17.63
CA PRO A 144 -35.97 -59.30 18.43
C PRO A 144 -36.84 -58.28 17.67
N GLU A 145 -36.33 -57.69 16.58
CA GLU A 145 -37.04 -56.68 15.80
C GLU A 145 -37.90 -57.26 14.66
N CYS A 146 -37.37 -58.24 13.93
CA CYS A 146 -38.05 -58.81 12.75
C CYS A 146 -38.46 -60.28 12.91
N HIS A 147 -38.10 -60.93 14.03
CA HIS A 147 -38.38 -62.33 14.36
C HIS A 147 -37.90 -63.39 13.35
N GLU A 148 -37.22 -62.99 12.27
CA GLU A 148 -36.54 -63.90 11.36
C GLU A 148 -35.37 -64.60 12.08
N VAL A 149 -35.14 -65.88 11.73
CA VAL A 149 -34.03 -66.67 12.27
C VAL A 149 -32.76 -66.38 11.48
N TRP A 150 -31.73 -65.88 12.16
CA TRP A 150 -30.43 -65.58 11.56
C TRP A 150 -29.35 -66.51 12.11
N THR A 151 -28.31 -66.79 11.31
CA THR A 151 -27.15 -67.59 11.74
C THR A 151 -26.23 -66.82 12.69
N TYR A 152 -26.37 -65.51 12.74
CA TYR A 152 -25.68 -64.63 13.67
C TYR A 152 -26.50 -63.37 13.93
N LEU A 153 -26.36 -62.81 15.13
CA LEU A 153 -26.85 -61.49 15.47
C LEU A 153 -25.67 -60.58 15.80
N LEU A 154 -25.88 -59.28 15.65
CA LEU A 154 -24.94 -58.26 16.06
C LEU A 154 -25.35 -57.79 17.45
N LYS A 155 -24.40 -57.64 18.38
CA LYS A 155 -24.63 -57.10 19.74
C LYS A 155 -23.95 -55.74 19.90
N CYS A 156 -24.68 -54.76 20.44
CA CYS A 156 -24.10 -53.47 20.80
C CYS A 156 -23.14 -53.61 22.00
N PRO A 157 -21.98 -52.95 22.02
CA PRO A 157 -21.10 -52.98 23.19
C PRO A 157 -21.56 -52.04 24.31
N GLY A 158 -22.35 -51.01 23.98
CA GLY A 158 -22.85 -50.02 24.95
C GLY A 158 -24.21 -50.34 25.55
N CYS A 159 -24.90 -51.38 25.06
CA CYS A 159 -26.14 -51.91 25.63
C CYS A 159 -26.32 -53.37 25.22
N ASP A 160 -27.14 -54.14 25.93
CA ASP A 160 -27.37 -55.55 25.61
C ASP A 160 -28.28 -55.80 24.37
N MET A 161 -28.54 -54.77 23.57
CA MET A 161 -29.35 -54.86 22.36
C MET A 161 -28.71 -55.76 21.30
N LYS A 162 -29.52 -56.63 20.69
CA LYS A 162 -29.13 -57.53 19.60
C LYS A 162 -30.00 -57.27 18.37
N ALA A 163 -29.41 -57.23 17.20
CA ALA A 163 -30.14 -57.03 15.95
C ALA A 163 -29.53 -57.84 14.81
N CYS A 164 -30.35 -58.24 13.84
CA CYS A 164 -29.83 -58.82 12.60
C CYS A 164 -29.18 -57.71 11.74
N PRO A 165 -28.37 -58.06 10.73
CA PRO A 165 -27.73 -57.07 9.85
C PRO A 165 -28.71 -56.12 9.17
N ARG A 166 -29.93 -56.58 8.86
CA ARG A 166 -30.98 -55.74 8.28
C ARG A 166 -31.49 -54.71 9.28
N CYS A 167 -31.95 -55.14 10.45
CA CYS A 167 -32.48 -54.26 11.49
C CYS A 167 -31.41 -53.32 12.08
N GLN A 168 -30.15 -53.75 12.12
CA GLN A 168 -29.05 -52.93 12.60
C GLN A 168 -28.87 -51.63 11.77
N SER A 169 -29.12 -51.71 10.46
CA SER A 169 -29.09 -50.53 9.59
C SER A 169 -30.22 -49.53 9.84
N ALA A 170 -31.34 -49.98 10.41
CA ALA A 170 -32.47 -49.14 10.78
C ALA A 170 -32.32 -48.54 12.19
N ILE A 171 -31.71 -49.29 13.11
CA ILE A 171 -31.43 -48.86 14.49
C ILE A 171 -30.32 -47.81 14.53
N ARG A 172 -29.33 -47.91 13.63
CA ARG A 172 -28.32 -46.86 13.51
C ARG A 172 -28.99 -45.58 13.02
N PRO A 173 -28.94 -44.46 13.77
CA PRO A 173 -29.39 -43.20 13.23
C PRO A 173 -28.59 -42.94 11.95
N ARG A 174 -29.27 -42.90 10.81
CA ARG A 174 -28.66 -42.37 9.59
C ARG A 174 -28.25 -40.95 9.95
N MET A 175 -26.94 -40.78 10.15
CA MET A 175 -26.32 -39.49 10.32
C MET A 175 -26.76 -38.66 9.10
N THR A 176 -27.79 -37.84 9.27
CA THR A 176 -28.19 -36.87 8.27
C THR A 176 -27.03 -35.91 8.24
N TYR A 177 -26.07 -36.20 7.35
CA TYR A 177 -24.98 -35.29 7.02
C TYR A 177 -25.65 -33.93 6.84
N ARG A 178 -25.39 -33.03 7.79
CA ARG A 178 -25.89 -31.67 7.78
C ARG A 178 -25.79 -31.17 6.35
N THR A 179 -26.90 -30.77 5.77
CA THR A 179 -27.05 -30.07 4.48
C THR A 179 -26.38 -28.69 4.48
N ALA A 180 -25.29 -28.53 5.23
CA ALA A 180 -24.51 -27.32 5.40
C ALA A 180 -23.46 -27.16 4.30
N ARG A 181 -23.82 -27.32 3.03
CA ARG A 181 -22.95 -26.95 1.89
C ARG A 181 -23.67 -26.44 0.64
N LYS A 182 -24.90 -25.91 0.74
CA LYS A 182 -25.55 -25.27 -0.43
C LYS A 182 -25.07 -23.84 -0.73
N ASN A 183 -24.27 -23.20 0.13
CA ASN A 183 -23.84 -21.81 -0.05
C ASN A 183 -22.31 -21.62 -0.14
N ARG A 184 -21.55 -22.60 -0.65
CA ARG A 184 -20.17 -22.32 -1.08
C ARG A 184 -20.21 -21.72 -2.49
N ARG A 185 -20.46 -20.42 -2.57
CA ARG A 185 -20.12 -19.64 -3.76
C ARG A 185 -18.60 -19.75 -3.92
N PRO A 186 -18.07 -20.35 -5.00
CA PRO A 186 -16.64 -20.37 -5.20
C PRO A 186 -16.14 -18.92 -5.25
N PRO A 187 -15.00 -18.59 -4.61
CA PRO A 187 -14.43 -17.25 -4.71
C PRO A 187 -14.23 -16.92 -6.20
N PRO A 188 -14.52 -15.68 -6.63
CA PRO A 188 -14.31 -15.29 -8.02
C PRO A 188 -12.86 -15.57 -8.39
N ARG A 189 -12.64 -16.36 -9.44
CA ARG A 189 -11.30 -16.61 -9.98
C ARG A 189 -10.71 -15.26 -10.36
N ALA A 190 -9.67 -14.85 -9.64
CA ALA A 190 -8.84 -13.73 -10.07
C ALA A 190 -8.34 -14.05 -11.48
N ARG A 191 -8.64 -13.17 -12.45
CA ARG A 191 -8.02 -13.23 -13.77
C ARG A 191 -6.54 -12.94 -13.57
N THR A 192 -5.72 -13.98 -13.59
CA THR A 192 -4.29 -13.84 -13.87
C THR A 192 -4.16 -13.16 -15.25
N PRO A 193 -3.36 -12.08 -15.36
CA PRO A 193 -3.00 -11.55 -16.67
C PRO A 193 -2.24 -12.65 -17.42
N SER A 194 -2.75 -13.00 -18.59
CA SER A 194 -2.08 -13.91 -19.52
C SER A 194 -0.72 -13.32 -19.89
N PRO A 195 0.41 -13.97 -19.57
CA PRO A 195 1.68 -13.60 -20.17
C PRO A 195 1.60 -14.00 -21.65
N TYR A 196 2.20 -13.20 -22.53
CA TYR A 196 2.20 -13.33 -24.00
C TYR A 196 1.01 -12.69 -24.73
N ARG A 197 1.19 -11.42 -25.10
CA ARG A 197 0.69 -10.88 -26.37
C ARG A 197 1.83 -10.05 -26.99
N TRP A 198 2.72 -10.73 -27.70
CA TRP A 198 3.59 -10.07 -28.68
C TRP A 198 2.76 -9.86 -29.94
N ASP A 199 2.33 -8.63 -30.19
CA ASP A 199 2.09 -8.09 -31.53
C ASP A 199 3.11 -6.95 -31.62
N SER A 200 4.31 -7.11 -32.19
CA SER A 200 4.63 -7.36 -33.60
C SER A 200 3.91 -6.40 -34.56
N HIS A 201 4.74 -5.58 -35.23
CA HIS A 201 4.51 -4.79 -36.46
C HIS A 201 3.86 -3.40 -36.25
N ASP A 202 4.36 -2.29 -36.81
CA ASP A 202 5.15 -2.10 -38.02
C ASP A 202 6.11 -0.88 -37.98
N TYR A 203 7.17 -1.01 -38.77
CA TYR A 203 7.97 0.09 -39.32
C TYR A 203 7.16 0.80 -40.42
N ASP A 204 7.02 2.12 -40.31
CA ASP A 204 7.29 3.12 -41.37
C ASP A 204 7.19 4.54 -40.80
#